data_AF-F9VYX4-F1
#
_entry.id   AF-F9VYX4-F1
#
_cell.length_a   1.000
_cell.length_b   1.000
_cell.length_c   1.000
_cell.angle_alpha   90.00
_cell.angle_beta   90.00
_cell.angle_gamma   90.00
#
_symmetry.space_group_name_H-M   'P 1'
#
loop_
_entity.id
_entity.type
_entity.pdbx_description
1 polymer ?
#
loop_
_entity_poly.entity_id
_entity_poly.type
_entity_poly.pdbx_seq_one_letter_code
_entity_poly.pdbx_strand_id
1 'polypeptide(L)'
;MAQTLVLRSPDASFTGPKLYADPRLNAGSLVLVDATHAAGPWGAGVPTSLPNLAADPLRSLLATTDGTAALSIANTVSAATGMVERTAKGGLHVIAKKTGTVAGESVLAHMSTQLQEYLNANSTHALYLSAWARATRARTIGSGPTAVPVAGLRREHSTVHTGWLSAYYASSGNVATNPGTTSPNYINRTIGALSSGVGSYRVALGITGRNDTVWGASVLSSRLIELGNVMTGNEDHAPSTIVYACQLVDLTVAAAELGLSVAQAYDEADAIDAAEYAAAFGTGGRYASDTFTDPTTI
;
A
#
# COMPACT_ATOMS: atom_id res chain seq x y z
N MET A 1 3.78 25.10 25.17
CA MET A 1 2.87 24.08 25.74
C MET A 1 3.70 23.14 26.57
N ALA A 2 3.43 23.02 27.86
CA ALA A 2 4.14 22.09 28.74
C ALA A 2 3.57 20.68 28.52
N GLN A 3 4.40 19.73 28.09
CA GLN A 3 4.05 18.31 28.15
C GLN A 3 4.18 17.85 29.59
N THR A 4 3.05 17.54 30.23
CA THR A 4 3.02 16.92 31.55
C THR A 4 3.43 15.46 31.39
N LEU A 5 4.66 15.13 31.77
CA LEU A 5 5.14 13.76 31.90
C LEU A 5 4.49 13.14 33.15
N VAL A 6 3.47 12.31 32.95
CA VAL A 6 2.82 11.56 34.05
C VAL A 6 3.58 10.25 34.25
N LEU A 7 4.47 10.22 35.25
CA LEU A 7 5.06 8.98 35.76
C LEU A 7 4.00 8.25 36.62
N ARG A 8 3.65 7.02 36.25
CA ARG A 8 2.63 6.20 36.95
C ARG A 8 3.28 5.15 37.85
N SER A 9 2.56 4.74 38.89
CA SER A 9 2.92 3.62 39.76
C SER A 9 2.86 2.27 39.01
N PRO A 10 3.64 1.26 39.42
CA PRO A 10 3.74 -0.03 38.71
C PRO A 10 2.43 -0.82 38.61
N ASP A 11 1.41 -0.49 39.42
CA ASP A 11 0.25 -1.35 39.66
C ASP A 11 -1.08 -0.79 39.11
N ALA A 12 -1.08 0.39 38.49
CA ALA A 12 -2.28 0.96 37.89
C ALA A 12 -2.41 0.53 36.43
N SER A 13 -3.36 -0.37 36.13
CA SER A 13 -3.71 -0.68 34.74
C SER A 13 -4.20 0.58 34.04
N PHE A 14 -3.54 0.95 32.94
CA PHE A 14 -3.98 2.06 32.10
C PHE A 14 -5.27 1.65 31.39
N THR A 15 -6.37 2.30 31.76
CA THR A 15 -7.68 2.14 31.12
C THR A 15 -7.91 3.14 29.98
N GLY A 16 -6.87 3.89 29.58
CA GLY A 16 -6.95 4.81 28.45
C GLY A 16 -6.71 4.11 27.11
N PRO A 17 -6.90 4.83 25.99
CA PRO A 17 -6.77 4.27 24.66
C PRO A 17 -5.34 3.77 24.42
N LYS A 18 -5.22 2.53 23.92
CA LYS A 18 -3.93 1.89 23.62
C LYS A 18 -3.07 2.82 22.76
N LEU A 19 -1.86 3.11 23.23
CA LEU A 19 -0.91 3.94 22.49
C LEU A 19 -0.12 3.08 21.51
N TYR A 20 -0.04 3.53 20.26
CA TYR A 20 0.74 2.89 19.21
C TYR A 20 1.99 3.71 18.89
N ALA A 21 3.01 3.04 18.34
CA ALA A 21 4.30 3.67 18.03
C ALA A 21 4.25 4.61 16.80
N ASP A 22 3.23 4.49 15.95
CA ASP A 22 2.98 5.33 14.78
C ASP A 22 1.51 5.77 14.83
N PRO A 23 1.18 7.06 14.57
CA PRO A 23 -0.18 7.57 14.65
C PRO A 23 -1.16 6.90 13.68
N ARG A 24 -0.66 6.29 12.59
CA ARG A 24 -1.50 5.54 11.64
C ARG A 24 -1.92 4.17 12.17
N LEU A 25 -1.27 3.66 13.23
CA LEU A 25 -1.59 2.36 13.80
C LEU A 25 -2.78 2.43 14.76
N ASN A 26 -3.60 1.39 14.72
CA ASN A 26 -4.77 1.18 15.55
C ASN A 26 -5.03 -0.33 15.72
N ALA A 27 -6.09 -0.70 16.44
CA ALA A 27 -6.41 -2.11 16.73
C ALA A 27 -6.74 -2.93 15.48
N GLY A 28 -7.22 -2.28 14.41
CA GLY A 28 -7.51 -2.91 13.12
C GLY A 28 -6.33 -2.93 12.15
N SER A 29 -5.15 -2.46 12.54
CA SER A 29 -4.01 -2.37 11.61
C SER A 29 -3.49 -3.74 11.23
N LEU A 30 -3.52 -4.04 9.93
CA LEU A 30 -3.09 -5.32 9.36
C LEU A 30 -1.69 -5.19 8.73
N VAL A 31 -1.49 -4.13 7.94
CA VAL A 31 -0.21 -3.83 7.30
C VAL A 31 0.09 -2.35 7.46
N LEU A 32 1.32 -2.04 7.85
CA LEU A 32 1.93 -0.74 7.64
C LEU A 32 3.40 -0.94 7.29
N VAL A 33 3.77 -0.68 6.05
CA VAL A 33 5.17 -0.62 5.62
C VAL A 33 5.52 0.83 5.31
N ASP A 34 6.71 1.26 5.71
CA ASP A 34 7.20 2.62 5.47
C ASP A 34 8.72 2.61 5.37
N ALA A 35 9.24 3.07 4.23
CA ALA A 35 10.63 2.94 3.83
C ALA A 35 11.65 3.45 4.85
N THR A 36 11.32 4.55 5.54
CA THR A 36 12.26 5.26 6.43
C THR A 36 11.75 5.38 7.86
N HIS A 37 10.71 4.63 8.23
CA HIS A 37 10.19 4.68 9.58
C HIS A 37 11.22 4.21 10.60
N ALA A 38 11.40 4.96 11.69
CA ALA A 38 12.49 4.74 12.65
C ALA A 38 12.43 3.36 13.35
N ALA A 39 11.23 2.82 13.58
CA ALA A 39 11.06 1.51 14.22
C ALA A 39 11.32 0.32 13.29
N GLY A 40 11.46 0.54 11.98
CA GLY A 40 11.64 -0.55 11.00
C GLY A 40 12.02 -0.06 9.62
N PRO A 41 13.16 0.65 9.46
CA PRO A 41 13.58 1.15 8.17
C PRO A 41 13.93 -0.02 7.26
N TRP A 42 13.66 0.10 5.96
CA TRP A 42 14.03 -0.95 5.01
C TRP A 42 15.56 -0.94 4.82
N GLY A 43 16.19 -2.12 4.89
CA GLY A 43 17.65 -2.27 4.81
C GLY A 43 18.27 -1.74 3.52
N ALA A 44 19.58 -1.51 3.46
CA ALA A 44 20.24 -0.98 2.25
C ALA A 44 20.07 -1.90 1.03
N GLY A 45 19.96 -1.31 -0.17
CA GLY A 45 19.72 -2.06 -1.41
C GLY A 45 18.29 -2.59 -1.54
N VAL A 46 18.02 -3.33 -2.62
CA VAL A 46 16.69 -3.89 -2.89
C VAL A 46 16.35 -4.92 -1.82
N PRO A 47 15.29 -4.70 -1.01
CA PRO A 47 14.99 -5.59 0.12
C PRO A 47 14.39 -6.91 -0.36
N THR A 48 14.67 -7.98 0.37
CA THR A 48 13.99 -9.29 0.24
C THR A 48 12.74 -9.40 1.11
N SER A 49 12.55 -8.47 2.03
CA SER A 49 11.36 -8.35 2.88
C SER A 49 11.15 -6.92 3.38
N LEU A 50 9.89 -6.52 3.59
CA LEU A 50 9.53 -5.23 4.17
C LEU A 50 9.02 -5.41 5.61
N PRO A 51 9.60 -4.73 6.61
CA PRO A 51 9.08 -4.74 7.98
C PRO A 51 7.63 -4.26 8.03
N ASN A 52 6.77 -5.04 8.68
CA ASN A 52 5.39 -4.66 8.94
C ASN A 52 5.29 -4.00 10.32
N LEU A 53 5.15 -2.68 10.37
CA LEU A 53 4.99 -1.91 11.60
C LEU A 53 3.66 -2.23 12.31
N ALA A 54 2.69 -2.80 11.59
CA ALA A 54 1.43 -3.29 12.16
C ALA A 54 1.53 -4.72 12.72
N ALA A 55 2.73 -5.30 12.87
CA ALA A 55 2.90 -6.67 13.34
C ALA A 55 2.25 -6.91 14.72
N ASP A 56 2.37 -5.98 15.67
CA ASP A 56 1.81 -6.15 17.01
C ASP A 56 0.27 -6.11 17.07
N PRO A 57 -0.42 -5.11 16.47
CA PRO A 57 -1.88 -5.16 16.36
C PRO A 57 -2.34 -6.39 15.56
N LEU A 58 -1.65 -6.75 14.47
CA LEU A 58 -1.99 -7.94 13.69
C LEU A 58 -1.85 -9.24 14.49
N ARG A 59 -0.76 -9.42 15.24
CA ARG A 59 -0.58 -10.59 16.14
C ARG A 59 -1.70 -10.68 17.18
N SER A 60 -2.12 -9.52 17.71
CA SER A 60 -3.23 -9.45 18.67
C SER A 60 -4.55 -9.92 18.03
N LEU A 61 -4.81 -9.53 16.78
CA LEU A 61 -6.01 -9.95 16.03
C LEU A 61 -6.00 -11.43 15.67
N LEU A 62 -4.84 -11.96 15.31
CA LEU A 62 -4.69 -13.34 14.86
C LEU A 62 -4.49 -14.35 16.00
N ALA A 63 -4.34 -13.87 17.24
CA ALA A 63 -3.95 -14.69 18.39
C ALA A 63 -2.71 -15.57 18.09
N THR A 64 -1.73 -15.03 17.36
CA THR A 64 -0.50 -15.73 16.94
C THR A 64 0.74 -14.91 17.27
N THR A 65 1.87 -15.58 17.52
CA THR A 65 3.18 -14.93 17.68
C THR A 65 3.97 -14.87 16.37
N ASP A 66 3.62 -15.70 15.39
CA ASP A 66 4.51 -16.05 14.26
C ASP A 66 3.97 -15.60 12.90
N GLY A 67 4.88 -15.26 11.99
CA GLY A 67 4.60 -15.15 10.54
C GLY A 67 4.02 -13.83 10.02
N THR A 68 3.83 -12.82 10.86
CA THR A 68 3.13 -11.55 10.49
C THR A 68 4.05 -10.32 10.47
N ALA A 69 5.32 -10.52 10.80
CA ALA A 69 6.28 -9.45 11.08
C ALA A 69 6.80 -8.71 9.83
N ALA A 70 6.72 -9.33 8.65
CA ALA A 70 7.23 -8.75 7.42
C ALA A 70 6.48 -9.28 6.19
N LEU A 71 6.49 -8.49 5.13
CA LEU A 71 6.03 -8.89 3.80
C LEU A 71 7.23 -9.39 3.02
N SER A 72 7.16 -10.58 2.41
CA SER A 72 8.25 -11.07 1.55
C SER A 72 8.24 -10.36 0.20
N ILE A 73 9.42 -10.11 -0.37
CA ILE A 73 9.57 -9.52 -1.70
C ILE A 73 9.93 -10.60 -2.72
N ALA A 74 9.17 -10.67 -3.80
CA ALA A 74 9.57 -11.36 -5.03
C ALA A 74 9.95 -10.31 -6.09
N ASN A 75 11.11 -10.49 -6.73
CA ASN A 75 11.58 -9.62 -7.80
C ASN A 75 11.89 -10.47 -9.03
N THR A 76 11.18 -10.20 -10.13
CA THR A 76 11.44 -10.83 -11.44
C THR A 76 12.08 -9.88 -12.45
N VAL A 77 12.30 -8.62 -12.07
CA VAL A 77 12.94 -7.62 -12.93
C VAL A 77 14.43 -7.92 -13.07
N SER A 78 14.90 -8.00 -14.30
CA SER A 78 16.31 -8.26 -14.64
C SER A 78 16.93 -7.07 -15.36
N ALA A 79 18.26 -7.06 -15.50
CA ALA A 79 18.95 -6.02 -16.29
C ALA A 79 18.55 -6.00 -17.78
N ALA A 80 17.98 -7.09 -18.30
CA ALA A 80 17.54 -7.14 -19.69
C ALA A 80 16.28 -6.28 -19.94
N THR A 81 15.56 -5.95 -18.87
CA THR A 81 14.13 -5.64 -18.91
C THR A 81 13.75 -4.49 -17.98
N GLY A 82 14.61 -4.14 -17.04
CA GLY A 82 14.51 -2.94 -16.23
C GLY A 82 15.60 -2.83 -15.19
N MET A 83 15.31 -2.06 -14.15
CA MET A 83 16.15 -1.92 -12.97
C MET A 83 15.26 -1.80 -11.73
N VAL A 84 15.74 -2.35 -10.61
CA VAL A 84 15.16 -2.15 -9.29
C VAL A 84 16.22 -1.54 -8.40
N GLU A 85 15.88 -0.46 -7.71
CA GLU A 85 16.80 0.23 -6.81
C GLU A 85 16.12 0.73 -5.54
N ARG A 86 16.94 1.16 -4.58
CA ARG A 86 16.51 2.05 -3.51
C ARG A 86 16.90 3.47 -3.85
N THR A 87 15.97 4.39 -3.71
CA THR A 87 16.25 5.82 -3.90
C THR A 87 17.13 6.36 -2.76
N ALA A 88 17.68 7.56 -2.92
CA ALA A 88 18.49 8.19 -1.88
C ALA A 88 17.74 8.38 -0.56
N LYS A 89 16.41 8.53 -0.61
CA LYS A 89 15.52 8.61 0.57
C LYS A 89 14.78 7.32 0.84
N GLY A 90 15.27 6.20 0.32
CA GLY A 90 14.86 4.86 0.72
C GLY A 90 13.59 4.33 0.09
N GLY A 91 12.96 5.01 -0.87
CA GLY A 91 11.86 4.43 -1.64
C GLY A 91 12.32 3.22 -2.46
N LEU A 92 11.41 2.30 -2.78
CA LEU A 92 11.67 1.17 -3.67
C LEU A 92 11.22 1.53 -5.08
N HIS A 93 12.16 1.63 -6.01
CA HIS A 93 11.95 2.12 -7.37
C HIS A 93 12.04 0.97 -8.36
N VAL A 94 11.04 0.85 -9.23
CA VAL A 94 11.10 -0.01 -10.42
C VAL A 94 11.13 0.87 -11.66
N ILE A 95 12.19 0.71 -12.44
CA ILE A 95 12.38 1.35 -13.73
C ILE A 95 12.23 0.28 -14.81
N ALA A 96 11.08 0.25 -15.47
CA ALA A 96 10.92 -0.58 -16.66
C ALA A 96 11.81 -0.09 -17.81
N LYS A 97 12.32 -1.00 -18.64
CA LYS A 97 13.00 -0.64 -19.88
C LYS A 97 12.01 -0.12 -20.92
N LYS A 98 12.46 0.76 -21.81
CA LYS A 98 11.63 1.27 -22.93
C LYS A 98 11.64 0.39 -24.17
N THR A 99 12.60 -0.52 -24.28
CA THR A 99 12.85 -1.33 -25.47
C THR A 99 12.83 -2.81 -25.12
N GLY A 100 11.96 -3.54 -25.79
CA GLY A 100 11.73 -4.96 -25.56
C GLY A 100 10.42 -5.20 -24.82
N THR A 101 9.62 -6.09 -25.39
CA THR A 101 8.44 -6.63 -24.73
C THR A 101 8.87 -7.39 -23.47
N VAL A 102 8.39 -6.93 -22.31
CA VAL A 102 8.61 -7.60 -21.04
C VAL A 102 7.25 -7.89 -20.39
N ALA A 103 6.82 -9.15 -20.43
CA ALA A 103 5.58 -9.59 -19.79
C ALA A 103 5.89 -10.19 -18.41
N GLY A 104 5.10 -9.82 -17.39
CA GLY A 104 5.15 -10.44 -16.06
C GLY A 104 6.36 -10.08 -15.19
N GLU A 105 7.07 -8.99 -15.50
CA GLU A 105 8.18 -8.53 -14.68
C GLU A 105 7.78 -7.48 -13.66
N SER A 106 7.96 -7.84 -12.40
CA SER A 106 7.46 -7.04 -11.30
C SER A 106 8.28 -7.22 -10.04
N VAL A 107 8.09 -6.27 -9.14
CA VAL A 107 8.44 -6.41 -7.74
C VAL A 107 7.13 -6.51 -6.96
N LEU A 108 6.98 -7.61 -6.21
CA LEU A 108 5.76 -7.94 -5.48
C LEU A 108 6.09 -8.03 -3.99
N ALA A 109 5.33 -7.34 -3.15
CA ALA A 109 5.32 -7.60 -1.71
C ALA A 109 4.14 -8.49 -1.35
N HIS A 110 4.42 -9.64 -0.74
CA HIS A 110 3.45 -10.65 -0.41
C HIS A 110 3.01 -10.57 1.06
N MET A 111 1.70 -10.64 1.27
CA MET A 111 1.08 -10.90 2.57
C MET A 111 1.43 -12.32 3.02
N SER A 112 1.47 -12.51 4.34
CA SER A 112 1.58 -13.85 4.93
C SER A 112 0.32 -14.68 4.67
N THR A 113 0.43 -15.99 4.80
CA THR A 113 -0.71 -16.92 4.71
C THR A 113 -1.76 -16.59 5.78
N GLN A 114 -1.32 -16.28 7.00
CA GLN A 114 -2.22 -15.96 8.12
C GLN A 114 -3.04 -14.69 7.87
N LEU A 115 -2.42 -13.65 7.27
CA LEU A 115 -3.15 -12.45 6.88
C LEU A 115 -4.17 -12.76 5.78
N GLN A 116 -3.84 -13.62 4.82
CA GLN A 116 -4.79 -14.03 3.79
C GLN A 116 -5.97 -14.82 4.38
N GLU A 117 -5.69 -15.75 5.29
CA GLU A 117 -6.71 -16.53 6.01
C GLU A 117 -7.64 -15.61 6.82
N TYR A 118 -7.08 -14.62 7.52
CA TYR A 118 -7.87 -13.62 8.24
C TYR A 118 -8.77 -12.81 7.33
N LEU A 119 -8.22 -12.26 6.24
CA LEU A 119 -9.01 -11.49 5.29
C LEU A 119 -10.12 -12.37 4.71
N ASN A 120 -9.82 -13.63 4.39
CA ASN A 120 -10.78 -14.62 3.90
C ASN A 120 -11.90 -14.92 4.90
N ALA A 121 -11.58 -15.13 6.17
CA ALA A 121 -12.55 -15.37 7.23
C ALA A 121 -13.44 -14.15 7.54
N ASN A 122 -12.93 -12.94 7.26
CA ASN A 122 -13.60 -11.68 7.55
C ASN A 122 -14.03 -10.96 6.26
N SER A 123 -14.64 -11.68 5.30
CA SER A 123 -15.02 -11.11 4.00
C SER A 123 -15.99 -9.93 4.09
N THR A 124 -16.82 -9.88 5.13
CA THR A 124 -17.80 -8.82 5.38
C THR A 124 -17.23 -7.58 6.08
N HIS A 125 -15.95 -7.58 6.48
CA HIS A 125 -15.36 -6.45 7.17
C HIS A 125 -15.06 -5.30 6.21
N ALA A 126 -15.22 -4.09 6.74
CA ALA A 126 -14.81 -2.89 6.05
C ALA A 126 -13.29 -2.75 6.09
N LEU A 127 -12.68 -2.36 4.98
CA LEU A 127 -11.22 -2.25 4.84
C LEU A 127 -10.82 -0.87 4.33
N TYR A 128 -9.68 -0.37 4.81
CA TYR A 128 -8.99 0.82 4.31
C TYR A 128 -7.65 0.42 3.71
N LEU A 129 -7.34 0.94 2.52
CA LEU A 129 -6.03 0.81 1.89
C LEU A 129 -5.50 2.19 1.52
N SER A 130 -4.25 2.47 1.88
CA SER A 130 -3.51 3.64 1.39
C SER A 130 -2.14 3.25 0.85
N ALA A 131 -1.66 3.97 -0.14
CA ALA A 131 -0.30 3.88 -0.64
C ALA A 131 0.29 5.26 -0.96
N TRP A 132 1.57 5.42 -0.64
CA TRP A 132 2.35 6.60 -0.99
C TRP A 132 3.38 6.21 -2.05
N ALA A 133 3.33 6.89 -3.18
CA ALA A 133 4.15 6.55 -4.32
C ALA A 133 4.59 7.80 -5.11
N ARG A 134 5.49 7.59 -6.05
CA ARG A 134 5.91 8.62 -7.01
C ARG A 134 6.03 8.00 -8.39
N ALA A 135 5.34 8.58 -9.36
CA ALA A 135 5.59 8.27 -10.75
C ALA A 135 6.86 9.01 -11.17
N THR A 136 7.87 8.29 -11.65
CA THR A 136 9.14 8.84 -12.12
C THR A 136 9.19 8.92 -13.64
N ARG A 137 8.36 8.12 -14.32
CA ARG A 137 8.15 8.20 -15.76
C ARG A 137 6.71 7.84 -16.09
N ALA A 138 6.04 8.69 -16.86
CA ALA A 138 4.73 8.38 -17.43
C ALA A 138 4.84 7.29 -18.50
N ARG A 139 3.74 6.57 -18.72
CA ARG A 139 3.64 5.63 -19.86
C ARG A 139 3.59 6.39 -21.19
N THR A 140 3.97 5.73 -22.29
CA THR A 140 3.69 6.26 -23.64
C THR A 140 2.23 5.98 -23.99
N ILE A 141 1.43 7.03 -24.25
CA ILE A 141 0.02 6.89 -24.66
C ILE A 141 -0.08 6.04 -25.93
N GLY A 142 -1.02 5.08 -25.96
CA GLY A 142 -1.21 4.16 -27.10
C GLY A 142 -0.41 2.86 -27.02
N SER A 143 0.36 2.67 -25.94
CA SER A 143 1.14 1.46 -25.66
C SER A 143 1.11 1.16 -24.16
N GLY A 144 1.36 -0.09 -23.76
CA GLY A 144 1.44 -0.46 -22.35
C GLY A 144 0.08 -0.68 -21.65
N PRO A 145 0.09 -0.93 -20.33
CA PRO A 145 -1.12 -1.19 -19.56
C PRO A 145 -1.87 0.13 -19.36
N THR A 146 -3.20 0.05 -19.35
CA THR A 146 -4.03 1.22 -19.02
C THR A 146 -3.99 1.61 -17.55
N ALA A 147 -3.51 0.73 -16.67
CA ALA A 147 -3.31 0.99 -15.27
C ALA A 147 -2.23 0.06 -14.71
N VAL A 148 -1.25 0.60 -14.00
CA VAL A 148 -0.30 -0.20 -13.23
C VAL A 148 -0.69 -0.11 -11.77
N PRO A 149 -1.00 -1.24 -11.11
CA PRO A 149 -1.30 -1.20 -9.70
C PRO A 149 -0.07 -0.80 -8.89
N VAL A 150 -0.31 -0.19 -7.73
CA VAL A 150 0.72 0.14 -6.73
C VAL A 150 0.51 -0.73 -5.49
N ALA A 151 -0.73 -0.83 -5.04
CA ALA A 151 -1.12 -1.71 -3.95
C ALA A 151 -2.55 -2.21 -4.15
N GLY A 152 -2.88 -3.40 -3.64
CA GLY A 152 -4.26 -3.84 -3.57
C GLY A 152 -4.48 -5.27 -3.12
N LEU A 153 -5.74 -5.58 -2.81
CA LEU A 153 -6.25 -6.92 -2.55
C LEU A 153 -6.96 -7.44 -3.79
N ARG A 154 -6.66 -8.67 -4.22
CA ARG A 154 -7.15 -9.22 -5.50
C ARG A 154 -7.45 -10.69 -5.43
N ARG A 155 -8.21 -11.16 -6.41
CA ARG A 155 -8.40 -12.57 -6.68
C ARG A 155 -7.15 -13.22 -7.29
N GLU A 156 -6.83 -14.43 -6.85
CA GLU A 156 -5.87 -15.34 -7.47
C GLU A 156 -6.53 -16.06 -8.67
N HIS A 157 -6.61 -15.42 -9.84
CA HIS A 157 -6.88 -16.13 -11.09
C HIS A 157 -6.20 -15.43 -12.26
N SER A 158 -5.39 -16.19 -13.00
CA SER A 158 -4.56 -15.74 -14.11
C SER A 158 -5.39 -15.15 -15.26
N THR A 159 -4.87 -14.07 -15.85
CA THR A 159 -5.28 -13.33 -17.07
C THR A 159 -6.17 -12.10 -16.89
N VAL A 160 -7.04 -12.02 -15.88
CA VAL A 160 -7.89 -10.83 -15.67
C VAL A 160 -7.76 -10.33 -14.23
N HIS A 161 -7.14 -9.16 -14.08
CA HIS A 161 -6.95 -8.51 -12.79
C HIS A 161 -8.22 -7.79 -12.35
N THR A 162 -9.12 -8.51 -11.68
CA THR A 162 -10.26 -7.89 -10.99
C THR A 162 -9.87 -7.66 -9.53
N GLY A 163 -9.25 -6.51 -9.25
CA GLY A 163 -8.88 -6.13 -7.88
C GLY A 163 -10.11 -5.74 -7.05
N TRP A 164 -10.18 -6.20 -5.80
CA TRP A 164 -11.25 -5.89 -4.85
C TRP A 164 -11.10 -4.51 -4.22
N LEU A 165 -9.85 -4.17 -3.94
CA LEU A 165 -9.42 -2.94 -3.30
C LEU A 165 -8.05 -2.63 -3.88
N SER A 166 -7.97 -1.83 -4.94
CA SER A 166 -6.70 -1.58 -5.63
C SER A 166 -6.48 -0.10 -5.89
N ALA A 167 -5.28 0.35 -5.55
CA ALA A 167 -4.70 1.62 -5.91
C ALA A 167 -3.88 1.47 -7.19
N TYR A 168 -4.19 2.25 -8.23
CA TYR A 168 -3.50 2.20 -9.51
C TYR A 168 -2.88 3.56 -9.89
N TYR A 169 -1.76 3.52 -10.60
CA TYR A 169 -1.37 4.62 -11.48
C TYR A 169 -2.00 4.38 -12.85
N ALA A 170 -3.09 5.09 -13.16
CA ALA A 170 -3.69 5.05 -14.48
C ALA A 170 -3.14 6.18 -15.37
N SER A 171 -3.40 5.96 -16.63
CA SER A 171 -2.44 6.20 -17.69
C SER A 171 -2.87 7.37 -18.58
N SER A 172 -4.01 7.97 -18.24
CA SER A 172 -4.43 9.34 -18.57
C SER A 172 -4.10 10.33 -17.45
N GLY A 173 -3.30 9.94 -16.45
CA GLY A 173 -3.11 10.73 -15.22
C GLY A 173 -4.29 10.61 -14.25
N ASN A 174 -5.02 9.49 -14.24
CA ASN A 174 -6.03 9.21 -13.22
C ASN A 174 -5.53 8.08 -12.33
N VAL A 175 -5.80 8.06 -11.03
CA VAL A 175 -5.79 6.80 -10.29
C VAL A 175 -7.15 6.18 -10.55
N ALA A 176 -7.21 5.01 -11.19
CA ALA A 176 -8.45 4.25 -11.17
C ALA A 176 -8.49 3.52 -9.82
N THR A 177 -9.63 3.50 -9.15
CA THR A 177 -9.94 2.47 -8.16
C THR A 177 -10.85 1.49 -8.88
N ASN A 178 -10.40 0.24 -9.09
CA ASN A 178 -11.26 -0.80 -9.67
C ASN A 178 -12.03 -1.46 -8.54
N PRO A 179 -13.34 -1.69 -8.71
CA PRO A 179 -14.19 -1.49 -9.89
C PRO A 179 -14.80 -0.11 -9.92
N GLY A 180 -15.30 0.25 -11.11
CA GLY A 180 -15.82 1.57 -11.43
C GLY A 180 -16.76 2.17 -10.39
N THR A 181 -17.03 3.45 -10.55
CA THR A 181 -17.81 4.36 -9.69
C THR A 181 -19.24 3.91 -9.36
N THR A 182 -19.66 2.72 -9.74
CA THR A 182 -21.00 2.16 -9.56
C THR A 182 -21.08 1.07 -8.49
N SER A 183 -19.95 0.63 -7.90
CA SER A 183 -20.01 -0.34 -6.80
C SER A 183 -20.56 0.33 -5.53
N PRO A 184 -21.64 -0.17 -4.92
CA PRO A 184 -22.21 0.40 -3.70
C PRO A 184 -21.35 0.14 -2.45
N ASN A 185 -20.26 -0.62 -2.58
CA ASN A 185 -19.44 -1.03 -1.44
C ASN A 185 -18.33 -0.04 -1.08
N TYR A 186 -18.21 1.10 -1.74
CA TYR A 186 -17.18 2.09 -1.40
C TYR A 186 -17.63 2.98 -0.25
N ILE A 187 -16.74 3.17 0.73
CA ILE A 187 -16.96 4.14 1.82
C ILE A 187 -16.59 5.53 1.31
N ASN A 188 -15.40 5.67 0.74
CA ASN A 188 -14.92 6.89 0.09
C ASN A 188 -13.65 6.57 -0.73
N ARG A 189 -13.18 7.57 -1.48
CA ARG A 189 -11.98 7.51 -2.29
C ARG A 189 -11.27 8.85 -2.31
N THR A 190 -10.01 8.85 -1.89
CA THR A 190 -9.11 9.99 -2.05
C THR A 190 -8.03 9.64 -3.06
N ILE A 191 -8.08 10.31 -4.21
CA ILE A 191 -7.02 10.26 -5.21
C ILE A 191 -6.27 11.59 -5.14
N GLY A 192 -5.00 11.56 -4.77
CA GLY A 192 -4.15 12.74 -4.89
C GLY A 192 -4.18 13.28 -6.32
N ALA A 193 -4.12 14.60 -6.48
CA ALA A 193 -4.19 15.25 -7.79
C ALA A 193 -3.14 14.65 -8.74
N LEU A 194 -3.59 13.81 -9.66
CA LEU A 194 -2.78 13.37 -10.77
C LEU A 194 -3.12 14.27 -11.95
N SER A 195 -2.19 15.16 -12.29
CA SER A 195 -2.06 15.50 -13.69
C SER A 195 -1.42 14.29 -14.38
N SER A 196 -1.40 14.23 -15.71
CA SER A 196 -0.60 13.26 -16.49
C SER A 196 0.93 13.31 -16.21
N GLY A 197 1.34 13.92 -15.11
CA GLY A 197 2.70 14.23 -14.73
C GLY A 197 3.32 13.23 -13.76
N VAL A 198 4.63 13.08 -13.96
CA VAL A 198 5.61 12.60 -12.98
C VAL A 198 5.43 13.38 -11.68
N GLY A 199 5.46 12.70 -10.54
CA GLY A 199 5.24 13.34 -9.24
C GLY A 199 4.86 12.37 -8.14
N SER A 200 4.99 12.84 -6.90
CA SER A 200 4.55 12.12 -5.71
C SER A 200 3.03 12.21 -5.57
N TYR A 201 2.40 11.12 -5.16
CA TYR A 201 0.98 11.05 -4.89
C TYR A 201 0.68 10.12 -3.72
N ARG A 202 -0.48 10.39 -3.14
CA ARG A 202 -1.16 9.53 -2.17
C ARG A 202 -2.44 9.02 -2.81
N VAL A 203 -2.74 7.76 -2.58
CA VAL A 203 -4.02 7.16 -2.94
C VAL A 203 -4.55 6.41 -1.73
N ALA A 204 -5.81 6.65 -1.40
CA ALA A 204 -6.50 5.98 -0.32
C ALA A 204 -7.94 5.64 -0.74
N LEU A 205 -8.43 4.49 -0.28
CA LEU A 205 -9.80 4.05 -0.53
C LEU A 205 -10.30 3.12 0.58
N GLY A 206 -11.61 3.13 0.77
CA GLY A 206 -12.30 2.29 1.75
C GLY A 206 -13.42 1.48 1.12
N ILE A 207 -13.59 0.25 1.58
CA ILE A 207 -14.71 -0.62 1.20
C ILE A 207 -15.48 -1.08 2.44
N THR A 208 -16.77 -1.35 2.31
CA THR A 208 -17.63 -1.86 3.39
C THR A 208 -17.62 -3.39 3.52
N GLY A 209 -16.96 -4.08 2.59
CA GLY A 209 -16.87 -5.54 2.56
C GLY A 209 -16.53 -6.08 1.17
N ARG A 210 -15.93 -7.27 1.15
CA ARG A 210 -15.74 -8.12 -0.03
C ARG A 210 -17.05 -8.87 -0.26
N ASN A 211 -17.86 -8.42 -1.21
CA ASN A 211 -19.13 -9.09 -1.52
C ASN A 211 -18.86 -10.35 -2.35
N ASP A 212 -18.76 -11.52 -1.72
CA ASP A 212 -18.44 -12.77 -2.42
C ASP A 212 -19.43 -13.13 -3.55
N THR A 213 -20.64 -12.54 -3.56
CA THR A 213 -21.66 -12.72 -4.61
C THR A 213 -21.38 -11.87 -5.88
N VAL A 214 -20.82 -10.67 -5.72
CA VAL A 214 -20.45 -9.77 -6.84
C VAL A 214 -19.02 -10.05 -7.33
N TRP A 215 -18.19 -10.65 -6.48
CA TRP A 215 -16.73 -10.75 -6.67
C TRP A 215 -16.20 -12.20 -6.70
N GLY A 216 -17.05 -13.17 -6.37
CA GLY A 216 -16.81 -14.62 -6.40
C GLY A 216 -16.05 -15.14 -5.17
N ALA A 217 -16.50 -16.27 -4.62
CA ALA A 217 -15.82 -17.02 -3.54
C ALA A 217 -14.46 -17.54 -4.02
N SER A 218 -13.42 -16.70 -3.94
CA SER A 218 -12.13 -16.98 -4.54
C SER A 218 -10.99 -16.68 -3.59
N VAL A 219 -9.87 -17.37 -3.80
CA VAL A 219 -8.68 -17.22 -2.97
C VAL A 219 -8.09 -15.83 -3.19
N LEU A 220 -7.90 -15.10 -2.09
CA LEU A 220 -7.16 -13.84 -2.07
C LEU A 220 -5.72 -14.10 -2.54
N SER A 221 -5.25 -13.32 -3.52
CA SER A 221 -3.86 -13.31 -3.91
C SER A 221 -2.99 -12.81 -2.76
N SER A 222 -1.83 -13.43 -2.56
CA SER A 222 -0.85 -12.95 -1.60
C SER A 222 -0.25 -11.58 -1.94
N ARG A 223 -0.37 -11.12 -3.19
CA ARG A 223 0.24 -9.86 -3.65
C ARG A 223 -0.49 -8.66 -3.05
N LEU A 224 0.23 -7.81 -2.32
CA LEU A 224 -0.31 -6.56 -1.77
C LEU A 224 0.29 -5.33 -2.41
N ILE A 225 1.62 -5.26 -2.55
CA ILE A 225 2.30 -4.15 -3.24
C ILE A 225 2.84 -4.68 -4.55
N GLU A 226 2.66 -3.92 -5.61
CA GLU A 226 3.06 -4.32 -6.95
C GLU A 226 3.70 -3.15 -7.68
N LEU A 227 4.86 -3.38 -8.27
CA LEU A 227 5.59 -2.41 -9.07
C LEU A 227 6.05 -3.09 -10.37
N GLY A 228 6.11 -2.34 -11.47
CA GLY A 228 6.46 -2.88 -12.79
C GLY A 228 5.25 -3.43 -13.55
N ASN A 229 5.49 -4.37 -14.47
CA ASN A 229 4.45 -4.98 -15.29
C ASN A 229 4.01 -6.33 -14.71
N VAL A 230 2.89 -6.32 -13.99
CA VAL A 230 2.23 -7.54 -13.49
C VAL A 230 1.27 -8.18 -14.50
N MET A 231 1.06 -7.52 -15.66
CA MET A 231 0.18 -7.98 -16.72
C MET A 231 0.95 -8.86 -17.72
N THR A 232 0.23 -9.78 -18.38
CA THR A 232 0.78 -10.70 -19.38
C THR A 232 0.89 -10.07 -20.78
N GLY A 233 0.62 -8.77 -20.93
CA GLY A 233 0.63 -8.07 -22.22
C GLY A 233 2.01 -7.53 -22.61
N ASN A 234 2.20 -7.26 -23.92
CA ASN A 234 3.38 -6.58 -24.44
C ASN A 234 3.33 -5.10 -24.07
N GLU A 235 4.24 -4.68 -23.20
CA GLU A 235 4.21 -3.34 -22.64
C GLU A 235 5.62 -2.76 -22.61
N ASP A 236 6.22 -2.66 -23.80
CA ASP A 236 7.13 -1.55 -24.05
C ASP A 236 6.47 -0.27 -23.49
N HIS A 237 7.21 0.53 -22.72
CA HIS A 237 6.73 1.80 -22.13
C HIS A 237 5.83 1.72 -20.89
N ALA A 238 5.94 0.68 -20.07
CA ALA A 238 5.38 0.71 -18.71
C ALA A 238 5.92 1.92 -17.90
N PRO A 239 5.09 2.52 -17.02
CA PRO A 239 5.51 3.59 -16.14
C PRO A 239 6.60 3.12 -15.17
N SER A 240 7.42 4.07 -14.71
CA SER A 240 8.39 3.83 -13.65
C SER A 240 7.87 4.46 -12.36
N THR A 241 7.93 3.71 -11.26
CA THR A 241 7.27 4.09 -10.01
C THR A 241 8.12 3.76 -8.79
N ILE A 242 8.03 4.63 -7.79
CA ILE A 242 8.60 4.44 -6.47
C ILE A 242 7.46 4.22 -5.48
N VAL A 243 7.57 3.24 -4.58
CA VAL A 243 6.71 3.13 -3.40
C VAL A 243 7.50 3.49 -2.14
N TYR A 244 6.85 4.24 -1.26
CA TYR A 244 7.42 4.70 0.01
C TYR A 244 6.70 4.10 1.22
N ALA A 245 5.38 3.99 1.14
CA ALA A 245 4.56 3.42 2.21
C ALA A 245 3.30 2.76 1.67
N CYS A 246 2.78 1.80 2.41
CA CYS A 246 1.48 1.17 2.17
C CYS A 246 0.85 0.77 3.50
N GLN A 247 -0.45 1.00 3.62
CA GLN A 247 -1.23 0.71 4.82
C GLN A 247 -2.50 -0.07 4.47
N LEU A 248 -2.80 -1.10 5.25
CA LEU A 248 -4.06 -1.85 5.20
C LEU A 248 -4.64 -1.95 6.63
N VAL A 249 -5.89 -1.53 6.80
CA VAL A 249 -6.60 -1.52 8.09
C VAL A 249 -7.95 -2.20 7.94
N ASP A 250 -8.30 -3.03 8.90
CA ASP A 250 -9.67 -3.48 9.16
C ASP A 250 -10.44 -2.39 9.91
N LEU A 251 -11.29 -1.67 9.18
CA LEU A 251 -12.08 -0.57 9.71
C LEU A 251 -13.19 -1.05 10.63
N THR A 252 -13.69 -2.28 10.47
CA THR A 252 -14.70 -2.84 11.38
C THR A 252 -14.10 -3.01 12.77
N VAL A 253 -12.90 -3.57 12.85
CA VAL A 253 -12.17 -3.72 14.12
C VAL A 253 -11.76 -2.37 14.69
N ALA A 254 -11.19 -1.48 13.88
CA ALA A 254 -10.77 -0.15 14.34
C ALA A 254 -11.97 0.65 14.87
N ALA A 255 -13.11 0.62 14.18
CA ALA A 255 -14.33 1.29 14.60
C ALA A 255 -14.87 0.75 15.93
N ALA A 256 -14.86 -0.57 16.12
CA ALA A 256 -15.31 -1.20 17.36
C ALA A 256 -14.46 -0.79 18.57
N GLU A 257 -13.13 -0.78 18.41
CA GLU A 257 -12.20 -0.34 19.47
C GLU A 257 -12.39 1.15 19.82
N LEU A 258 -12.58 2.00 18.81
CA LEU A 258 -12.71 3.45 19.00
C LEU A 258 -14.13 3.88 19.40
N GLY A 259 -15.11 2.98 19.40
CA GLY A 259 -16.52 3.33 19.62
C GLY A 259 -17.10 4.23 18.52
N LEU A 260 -16.59 4.08 17.29
CA LEU A 260 -16.97 4.86 16.12
C LEU A 260 -17.83 4.03 15.15
N SER A 261 -18.49 4.70 14.22
CA SER A 261 -18.97 4.02 13.00
C SER A 261 -17.81 3.72 12.04
N VAL A 262 -18.00 2.76 11.13
CA VAL A 262 -17.02 2.44 10.08
C VAL A 262 -16.68 3.66 9.22
N ALA A 263 -17.65 4.52 8.91
CA ALA A 263 -17.42 5.74 8.14
C ALA A 263 -16.53 6.73 8.91
N GLN A 264 -16.78 6.92 10.21
CA GLN A 264 -15.93 7.78 11.05
C GLN A 264 -14.51 7.22 11.20
N ALA A 265 -14.36 5.90 11.36
CA ALA A 265 -13.05 5.25 11.41
C ALA A 265 -12.29 5.39 10.08
N TYR A 266 -12.99 5.37 8.94
CA TYR A 266 -12.40 5.69 7.64
C TYR A 266 -11.89 7.14 7.61
N ASP A 267 -12.72 8.11 8.00
CA ASP A 267 -12.36 9.53 7.93
C ASP A 267 -11.15 9.85 8.82
N GLU A 268 -11.07 9.22 9.99
CA GLU A 268 -9.91 9.34 10.89
C GLU A 268 -8.64 8.73 10.28
N ALA A 269 -8.72 7.51 9.74
CA ALA A 269 -7.58 6.86 9.07
C ALA A 269 -7.11 7.69 7.85
N ASP A 270 -8.04 8.19 7.03
CA ASP A 270 -7.72 9.01 5.87
C ASP A 270 -7.06 10.34 6.26
N ALA A 271 -7.57 11.00 7.29
CA ALA A 271 -7.03 12.27 7.76
C ALA A 271 -5.61 12.13 8.33
N ILE A 272 -5.37 11.10 9.16
CA ILE A 272 -4.05 10.83 9.73
C ILE A 272 -3.05 10.50 8.62
N ASP A 273 -3.40 9.58 7.71
CA ASP A 273 -2.52 9.21 6.60
C ASP A 273 -2.25 10.39 5.64
N ALA A 274 -3.24 11.26 5.41
CA ALA A 274 -3.07 12.49 4.63
C ALA A 274 -2.08 13.47 5.30
N ALA A 275 -2.18 13.65 6.61
CA ALA A 275 -1.30 14.53 7.37
C ALA A 275 0.16 14.01 7.35
N GLU A 276 0.33 12.70 7.56
CA GLU A 276 1.64 12.03 7.51
C GLU A 276 2.25 12.11 6.10
N TYR A 277 1.46 11.90 5.05
CA TYR A 277 1.91 12.09 3.67
C TYR A 277 2.36 13.55 3.41
N ALA A 278 1.55 14.53 3.82
CA ALA A 278 1.87 15.93 3.65
C ALA A 278 3.16 16.33 4.38
N ALA A 279 3.39 15.79 5.59
CA ALA A 279 4.63 16.00 6.33
C ALA A 279 5.83 15.32 5.67
N ALA A 280 5.64 14.11 5.13
CA ALA A 280 6.72 13.34 4.51
C ALA A 280 7.19 13.92 3.17
N PHE A 281 6.27 14.46 2.36
CA PHE A 281 6.56 14.99 1.01
C PHE A 281 6.60 16.52 0.91
N GLY A 282 6.08 17.23 1.92
CA GLY A 282 6.18 18.69 2.01
C GLY A 282 7.61 19.18 2.12
N THR A 283 7.83 20.49 2.01
CA THR A 283 9.16 21.11 2.09
C THR A 283 9.91 20.68 3.35
N GLY A 284 11.11 20.12 3.20
CA GLY A 284 11.92 19.61 4.32
C GLY A 284 11.52 18.22 4.83
N GLY A 285 10.47 17.63 4.27
CA GLY A 285 10.00 16.29 4.62
C GLY A 285 10.99 15.18 4.26
N ARG A 286 10.81 14.02 4.89
CA ARG A 286 11.74 12.88 4.74
C ARG A 286 11.87 12.38 3.30
N TYR A 287 10.84 12.53 2.47
CA TYR A 287 10.83 12.18 1.04
C TYR A 287 10.93 13.40 0.10
N ALA A 288 10.99 14.62 0.63
CA ALA A 288 11.14 15.83 -0.18
C ALA A 288 12.45 15.81 -0.99
N SER A 289 12.41 16.17 -2.27
CA SER A 289 13.60 16.19 -3.13
C SER A 289 14.35 14.86 -3.22
N ASP A 290 13.65 13.72 -3.11
CA ASP A 290 14.25 12.41 -3.32
C ASP A 290 14.83 12.27 -4.73
N THR A 291 16.00 11.65 -4.80
CA THR A 291 16.79 11.44 -6.01
C THR A 291 16.93 9.95 -6.30
N PHE A 292 16.89 9.61 -7.57
CA PHE A 292 16.87 8.25 -8.09
C PHE A 292 17.49 8.24 -9.49
N THR A 293 17.79 7.06 -10.01
CA THR A 293 18.31 6.92 -11.37
C THR A 293 17.28 7.43 -12.37
N ASP A 294 17.72 8.32 -13.28
CA ASP A 294 16.84 8.88 -14.30
C ASP A 294 16.29 7.74 -15.18
N PRO A 295 14.96 7.53 -15.21
CA PRO A 295 14.34 6.48 -16.01
C PRO A 295 14.60 6.60 -17.51
N THR A 296 15.16 7.70 -18.03
CA THR A 296 15.55 7.81 -19.44
C THR A 296 16.85 7.09 -19.78
N THR A 297 17.61 6.67 -18.77
CA THR A 297 18.91 5.98 -18.92
C THR A 297 18.81 4.45 -18.96
N ILE A 298 17.60 3.90 -18.74
CA ILE A 298 17.27 2.47 -18.74
C ILE A 298 16.31 2.15 -19.89
#